data_AF-A0A8J7KE06-F1
#
_entry.id   AF-A0A8J7KE06-F1
#
_cell.length_a   1.000
_cell.length_b   1.000
_cell.length_c   1.000
_cell.angle_alpha   90.00
_cell.angle_beta   90.00
_cell.angle_gamma   90.00
#
_symmetry.space_group_name_H-M   'P 1'
#
loop_
_entity.id
_entity.type
_entity.pdbx_description
1 polymer ?
#
loop_
_entity_poly.entity_id
_entity_poly.type
_entity_poly.pdbx_seq_one_letter_code
_entity_poly.pdbx_strand_id
1 'polypeptide(L)'
;MDLCRWIVIIVLHSQMTNHTATMSMFHRILAIDWQKNCLDSDFHVKLMAEYLRRSALWRNALQPSQPTHPLLFDIAACIDPTVRADSDLVEALLDHLNQFPISLVVKRVCEQALHWAAIRDTTQVQQFSLPDPYEPLLVLFEHDEIFSTEHGWIDVAGAGFQIQNWRDYAEKLPFVELDK
;
A
#
# COMPACT_ATOMS: atom_id res chain seq x y z
N MET A 1 39.67 8.72 11.07
CA MET A 1 38.60 8.14 10.24
C MET A 1 37.39 9.03 10.42
N ASP A 2 37.03 9.79 9.37
CA ASP A 2 36.04 10.86 9.45
C ASP A 2 34.61 10.32 9.49
N LEU A 3 33.95 10.50 10.64
CA LEU A 3 32.51 10.28 10.81
C LEU A 3 31.68 11.02 9.75
N CYS A 4 32.11 12.21 9.32
CA CYS A 4 31.42 13.00 8.29
C CYS A 4 31.36 12.29 6.93
N ARG A 5 32.40 11.53 6.56
CA ARG A 5 32.45 10.84 5.26
C ARG A 5 31.55 9.60 5.23
N TRP A 6 31.40 8.92 6.37
CA TRP A 6 30.49 7.78 6.52
C TRP A 6 29.02 8.20 6.51
N ILE A 7 28.67 9.31 7.17
CA ILE A 7 27.30 9.83 7.19
C ILE A 7 26.85 10.21 5.76
N VAL A 8 27.70 10.86 4.97
CA VAL A 8 27.38 11.22 3.58
C VAL A 8 27.15 9.98 2.70
N ILE A 9 27.95 8.93 2.86
CA ILE A 9 27.78 7.69 2.08
C ILE A 9 26.46 6.98 2.44
N ILE A 10 26.11 6.91 3.73
CA ILE A 10 24.87 6.28 4.20
C ILE A 10 23.64 7.03 3.68
N VAL A 11 23.66 8.36 3.74
CA VAL A 11 22.56 9.21 3.24
C VAL A 11 22.40 9.06 1.73
N LEU A 12 23.49 9.12 0.96
CA LEU A 12 23.44 8.97 -0.50
C LEU A 12 22.97 7.58 -0.93
N HIS A 13 23.40 6.54 -0.23
CA HIS A 13 22.94 5.17 -0.50
C HIS A 13 21.43 5.02 -0.22
N SER A 14 20.96 5.52 0.92
CA SER A 14 19.53 5.47 1.29
C SER A 14 18.64 6.28 0.33
N GLN A 15 19.11 7.43 -0.15
CA GLN A 15 18.37 8.23 -1.14
C GLN A 15 18.27 7.50 -2.49
N MET A 16 19.33 6.83 -2.92
CA MET A 16 19.35 6.07 -4.18
C MET A 16 18.46 4.81 -4.13
N THR A 17 18.42 4.11 -2.99
CA THR A 17 17.55 2.95 -2.80
C THR A 17 16.08 3.34 -2.80
N ASN A 18 15.71 4.43 -2.13
CA ASN A 18 14.32 4.90 -2.05
C ASN A 18 13.82 5.39 -3.42
N HIS A 19 14.67 6.09 -4.19
CA HIS A 19 14.34 6.46 -5.57
C HIS A 19 14.10 5.23 -6.44
N THR A 20 14.96 4.20 -6.33
CA THR A 20 14.82 2.96 -7.10
C THR A 20 13.54 2.20 -6.71
N ALA A 21 13.23 2.10 -5.42
CA ALA A 21 12.01 1.47 -4.92
C ALA A 21 10.75 2.18 -5.41
N THR A 22 10.73 3.52 -5.36
CA THR A 22 9.62 4.35 -5.84
C THR A 22 9.41 4.20 -7.34
N MET A 23 10.48 4.24 -8.14
CA MET A 23 10.40 4.01 -9.59
C MET A 23 9.93 2.60 -9.94
N SER A 24 10.38 1.58 -9.20
CA SER A 24 9.90 0.21 -9.40
C SER A 24 8.41 0.08 -9.10
N MET A 25 7.93 0.71 -8.02
CA MET A 25 6.52 0.72 -7.66
C MET A 25 5.68 1.45 -8.72
N PHE A 26 6.15 2.62 -9.16
CA PHE A 26 5.53 3.38 -10.24
C PHE A 26 5.35 2.51 -11.50
N HIS A 27 6.43 1.88 -12.00
CA HIS A 27 6.36 1.02 -13.18
C HIS A 27 5.48 -0.22 -12.99
N ARG A 28 5.48 -0.82 -11.79
CA ARG A 28 4.58 -1.94 -11.46
C ARG A 28 3.11 -1.52 -11.62
N ILE A 29 2.73 -0.38 -11.06
CA ILE A 29 1.35 0.10 -11.11
C ILE A 29 0.95 0.47 -12.56
N LEU A 30 1.84 1.08 -13.33
CA LEU A 30 1.59 1.39 -14.75
C LEU A 30 1.41 0.14 -15.63
N ALA A 31 1.95 -1.00 -15.21
CA ALA A 31 1.88 -2.24 -15.97
C ALA A 31 0.58 -3.03 -15.73
N ILE A 32 -0.24 -2.62 -14.76
CA ILE A 32 -1.53 -3.26 -14.45
C ILE A 32 -2.51 -3.05 -15.61
N ASP A 33 -3.21 -4.12 -16.00
CA ASP A 33 -4.26 -4.07 -17.01
C ASP A 33 -5.62 -3.69 -16.39
N TRP A 34 -5.86 -2.38 -16.28
CA TRP A 34 -7.07 -1.84 -15.64
C TRP A 34 -8.38 -2.05 -16.42
N GLN A 35 -8.35 -2.73 -17.58
CA GLN A 35 -9.54 -2.96 -18.42
C GLN A 35 -10.13 -4.36 -18.27
N LYS A 36 -9.44 -5.28 -17.60
CA LYS A 36 -9.89 -6.66 -17.42
C LYS A 36 -10.48 -6.86 -16.04
N ASN A 37 -11.54 -7.68 -16.00
CA ASN A 37 -12.09 -8.23 -14.77
C ASN A 37 -12.05 -9.77 -14.88
N CYS A 38 -11.39 -10.44 -13.94
CA CYS A 38 -11.30 -11.90 -13.84
C CYS A 38 -12.38 -12.47 -12.89
N LEU A 39 -12.54 -13.80 -12.89
CA LEU A 39 -13.61 -14.53 -12.19
C LEU A 39 -13.10 -15.41 -11.03
N ASP A 40 -11.81 -15.40 -10.67
CA ASP A 40 -11.31 -16.21 -9.54
C ASP A 40 -11.60 -15.55 -8.19
N SER A 41 -12.81 -15.78 -7.70
CA SER A 41 -13.33 -15.11 -6.51
C SER A 41 -12.56 -15.45 -5.23
N ASP A 42 -12.11 -16.69 -5.06
CA ASP A 42 -11.54 -17.13 -3.77
C ASP A 42 -10.13 -16.57 -3.53
N PHE A 43 -9.33 -16.47 -4.58
CA PHE A 43 -8.00 -15.86 -4.51
C PHE A 43 -8.10 -14.36 -4.20
N HIS A 44 -8.97 -13.63 -4.90
CA HIS A 44 -9.19 -12.20 -4.70
C HIS A 44 -9.70 -11.87 -3.29
N VAL A 45 -10.61 -12.69 -2.77
CA VAL A 45 -11.13 -12.57 -1.40
C VAL A 45 -10.01 -12.74 -0.36
N LYS A 46 -9.10 -13.70 -0.56
CA LYS A 46 -7.95 -13.90 0.33
C LYS A 46 -6.98 -12.72 0.29
N LEU A 47 -6.71 -12.16 -0.89
CA LEU A 47 -5.85 -10.99 -1.03
C LEU A 47 -6.43 -9.76 -0.33
N MET A 48 -7.73 -9.50 -0.48
CA MET A 48 -8.39 -8.41 0.25
C MET A 48 -8.40 -8.67 1.76
N ALA A 49 -8.69 -9.89 2.20
CA ALA A 49 -8.63 -10.24 3.62
C ALA A 49 -7.21 -10.01 4.19
N GLU A 50 -6.17 -10.34 3.42
CA GLU A 50 -4.78 -10.13 3.79
C GLU A 50 -4.42 -8.64 3.83
N TYR A 51 -4.87 -7.83 2.85
CA TYR A 51 -4.73 -6.37 2.90
C TYR A 51 -5.32 -5.79 4.19
N LEU A 52 -6.55 -6.18 4.53
CA LEU A 52 -7.23 -5.68 5.72
C LEU A 52 -6.51 -6.11 7.01
N ARG A 53 -5.99 -7.35 7.05
CA ARG A 53 -5.17 -7.85 8.16
C ARG A 53 -3.91 -7.00 8.33
N ARG A 54 -3.14 -6.78 7.25
CA ARG A 54 -1.89 -6.00 7.31
C ARG A 54 -2.16 -4.53 7.68
N SER A 55 -3.19 -3.92 7.10
CA SER A 55 -3.62 -2.57 7.46
C SER A 55 -4.05 -2.43 8.93
N ALA A 56 -4.72 -3.45 9.49
CA ALA A 56 -5.09 -3.48 10.89
C ALA A 56 -3.87 -3.58 11.82
N LEU A 57 -2.86 -4.37 11.46
CA LEU A 57 -1.59 -4.43 12.19
C LEU A 57 -0.90 -3.07 12.23
N TRP A 58 -0.79 -2.41 11.07
CA TRP A 58 -0.21 -1.07 10.97
C TRP A 58 -0.99 -0.03 11.78
N ARG A 59 -2.32 -0.08 11.74
CA ARG A 59 -3.15 0.83 12.54
C ARG A 59 -2.95 0.62 14.04
N ASN A 60 -2.89 -0.63 14.49
CA ASN A 60 -2.64 -0.96 15.89
C ASN A 60 -1.28 -0.44 16.37
N ALA A 61 -0.25 -0.54 15.51
CA ALA A 61 1.09 -0.09 15.83
C ALA A 61 1.24 1.43 15.83
N LEU A 62 0.56 2.13 14.90
CA LEU A 62 0.72 3.57 14.72
C LEU A 62 -0.23 4.42 15.58
N GLN A 63 -1.38 3.87 15.99
CA GLN A 63 -2.40 4.56 16.79
C GLN A 63 -2.63 6.02 16.36
N PRO A 64 -3.00 6.28 15.10
CA PRO A 64 -3.02 7.62 14.55
C PRO A 64 -3.96 8.55 15.33
N SER A 65 -3.44 9.71 15.72
CA SER A 65 -4.12 10.69 16.60
C SER A 65 -5.27 11.45 15.91
N GLN A 66 -5.36 11.39 14.58
CA GLN A 66 -6.31 12.13 13.75
C GLN A 66 -7.38 11.20 13.16
N PRO A 67 -8.58 11.73 12.81
CA PRO A 67 -9.61 10.96 12.16
C PRO A 67 -9.12 10.46 10.79
N THR A 68 -8.69 9.21 10.76
CA THR A 68 -8.26 8.49 9.55
C THR A 68 -9.25 7.38 9.25
N HIS A 69 -9.43 7.08 7.96
CA HIS A 69 -10.21 5.92 7.55
C HIS A 69 -9.67 4.65 8.25
N PRO A 70 -10.52 3.76 8.80
CA PRO A 70 -10.05 2.67 9.64
C PRO A 70 -8.99 1.76 8.99
N LEU A 71 -9.09 1.48 7.69
CA LEU A 71 -8.18 0.55 7.02
C LEU A 71 -7.63 1.05 5.67
N LEU A 72 -8.01 2.26 5.23
CA LEU A 72 -7.61 2.86 3.95
C LEU A 72 -6.94 4.21 4.23
N PHE A 73 -5.90 4.18 5.04
CA PHE A 73 -5.19 5.38 5.50
C PHE A 73 -3.75 5.37 5.00
N ASP A 74 -3.18 6.56 4.91
CA ASP A 74 -1.82 6.76 4.45
C ASP A 74 -0.81 6.37 5.53
N ILE A 75 -0.32 5.13 5.45
CA ILE A 75 0.61 4.56 6.43
C ILE A 75 1.94 5.33 6.41
N ALA A 76 2.43 5.70 5.23
CA ALA A 76 3.67 6.46 5.09
C ALA A 76 3.57 7.82 5.80
N ALA A 77 2.47 8.55 5.60
CA ALA A 77 2.25 9.85 6.27
C ALA A 77 2.10 9.71 7.79
N CYS A 78 1.59 8.58 8.30
CA CYS A 78 1.51 8.33 9.74
C CYS A 78 2.88 8.05 10.37
N ILE A 79 3.84 7.52 9.61
CA ILE A 79 5.19 7.21 10.10
C ILE A 79 6.08 8.45 10.02
N ASP A 80 6.19 9.05 8.83
CA ASP A 80 6.97 10.25 8.59
C ASP A 80 6.35 11.05 7.43
N PRO A 81 5.58 12.12 7.71
CA PRO A 81 4.95 12.92 6.66
C PRO A 81 5.95 13.69 5.80
N THR A 82 7.23 13.77 6.19
CA THR A 82 8.28 14.45 5.44
C THR A 82 8.95 13.57 4.39
N VAL A 83 8.78 12.25 4.46
CA VAL A 83 9.33 11.29 3.50
C VAL A 83 8.22 10.84 2.56
N ARG A 84 8.21 11.38 1.35
CA ARG A 84 7.17 11.12 0.33
C ARG A 84 7.83 10.81 -1.01
N ALA A 85 7.14 10.02 -1.83
CA ALA A 85 7.43 9.91 -3.26
C ALA A 85 7.45 11.30 -3.93
N ASP A 86 8.27 11.41 -4.98
CA ASP A 86 8.39 12.62 -5.80
C ASP A 86 7.02 13.06 -6.34
N SER A 87 6.71 14.35 -6.23
CA SER A 87 5.44 14.91 -6.70
C SER A 87 5.22 14.69 -8.19
N ASP A 88 6.28 14.74 -9.00
CA ASP A 88 6.17 14.57 -10.45
C ASP A 88 5.79 13.12 -10.80
N LEU A 89 6.26 12.14 -10.02
CA LEU A 89 5.87 10.74 -10.16
C LEU A 89 4.43 10.51 -9.71
N VAL A 90 4.00 11.16 -8.63
CA VAL A 90 2.62 11.09 -8.15
C VAL A 90 1.66 11.68 -9.18
N GLU A 91 1.98 12.84 -9.75
CA GLU A 91 1.17 13.48 -10.80
C GLU A 91 1.08 12.58 -12.04
N ALA A 92 2.22 12.09 -12.53
CA ALA A 92 2.25 11.17 -13.67
C ALA A 92 1.45 9.88 -13.43
N LEU A 93 1.48 9.34 -12.21
CA LEU A 93 0.70 8.18 -11.83
C LEU A 93 -0.81 8.49 -11.89
N LEU A 94 -1.23 9.59 -11.29
CA LEU A 94 -2.64 9.98 -11.26
C LEU A 94 -3.17 10.30 -12.66
N ASP A 95 -2.37 10.95 -13.51
CA ASP A 95 -2.70 11.21 -14.91
C ASP A 95 -2.89 9.93 -15.72
N HIS A 96 -2.06 8.91 -15.48
CA HIS A 96 -2.25 7.59 -16.07
C HIS A 96 -3.55 6.94 -15.58
N LEU A 97 -3.75 6.86 -14.26
CA LEU A 97 -4.93 6.22 -13.66
C LEU A 97 -6.25 6.92 -14.01
N ASN A 98 -6.22 8.21 -14.33
CA ASN A 98 -7.38 8.98 -14.80
C ASN A 98 -7.89 8.56 -16.18
N GLN A 99 -7.12 7.77 -16.93
CA GLN A 99 -7.52 7.24 -18.24
C GLN A 99 -8.42 6.00 -18.12
N PHE A 100 -8.59 5.44 -16.92
CA PHE A 100 -9.34 4.21 -16.67
C PHE A 100 -10.57 4.43 -15.80
N PRO A 101 -11.64 3.62 -15.98
CA PRO A 101 -12.88 3.74 -15.21
C PRO A 101 -12.78 3.10 -13.81
N ILE A 102 -11.71 3.41 -13.06
CA ILE A 102 -11.46 2.90 -11.72
C ILE A 102 -11.88 3.92 -10.64
N SER A 103 -12.24 3.43 -9.46
CA SER A 103 -12.75 4.27 -8.37
C SER A 103 -11.67 5.18 -7.78
N LEU A 104 -12.09 6.32 -7.19
CA LEU A 104 -11.18 7.23 -6.49
C LEU A 104 -10.44 6.54 -5.33
N VAL A 105 -11.04 5.52 -4.72
CA VAL A 105 -10.42 4.77 -3.63
C VAL A 105 -9.24 3.94 -4.14
N VAL A 106 -9.39 3.27 -5.29
CA VAL A 106 -8.31 2.51 -5.93
C VAL A 106 -7.15 3.45 -6.30
N LYS A 107 -7.45 4.61 -6.91
CA LYS A 107 -6.44 5.63 -7.24
C LYS A 107 -5.66 6.09 -6.01
N ARG A 108 -6.37 6.39 -4.93
CA ARG A 108 -5.77 6.83 -3.66
C ARG A 108 -4.89 5.74 -3.02
N VAL A 109 -5.27 4.47 -3.11
CA VAL A 109 -4.42 3.37 -2.62
C VAL A 109 -3.15 3.25 -3.46
N CYS A 110 -3.24 3.39 -4.78
CA CYS A 110 -2.05 3.37 -5.65
C CYS A 110 -1.07 4.50 -5.31
N GLU A 111 -1.58 5.72 -5.08
CA GLU A 111 -0.79 6.85 -4.59
C GLU A 111 -0.13 6.52 -3.24
N GLN A 112 -0.88 5.97 -2.29
CA GLN A 112 -0.34 5.58 -0.98
C GLN A 112 0.72 4.47 -1.08
N ALA A 113 0.56 3.50 -1.98
CA ALA A 113 1.56 2.46 -2.25
C ALA A 113 2.86 3.07 -2.81
N LEU A 114 2.75 4.11 -3.64
CA LEU A 114 3.91 4.85 -4.14
C LEU A 114 4.64 5.59 -3.00
N HIS A 115 3.91 6.26 -2.11
CA HIS A 115 4.50 6.88 -0.93
C HIS A 115 5.10 5.88 0.06
N TRP A 116 4.49 4.70 0.19
CA TRP A 116 5.04 3.60 0.97
C TRP A 116 6.39 3.13 0.42
N ALA A 117 6.52 2.99 -0.91
CA ALA A 117 7.79 2.63 -1.53
C ALA A 117 8.92 3.63 -1.23
N ALA A 118 8.60 4.90 -0.97
CA ALA A 118 9.57 5.92 -0.62
C ALA A 118 10.10 5.81 0.83
N ILE A 119 9.35 5.17 1.74
CA ILE A 119 9.68 5.10 3.17
C ILE A 119 9.97 3.67 3.67
N ARG A 120 9.54 2.61 2.97
CA ARG A 120 9.57 1.22 3.48
C ARG A 120 10.94 0.72 3.93
N ASP A 121 12.03 1.26 3.36
CA ASP A 121 13.39 0.84 3.65
C ASP A 121 14.07 1.69 4.75
N THR A 122 13.34 2.64 5.38
CA THR A 122 13.88 3.43 6.49
C THR A 122 13.93 2.63 7.79
N THR A 123 14.83 3.02 8.69
CA THR A 123 14.92 2.44 10.04
C THR A 123 13.63 2.67 10.84
N GLN A 124 12.89 3.75 10.56
CA GLN A 124 11.61 4.05 11.22
C GLN A 124 10.53 3.02 10.83
N VAL A 125 10.58 2.46 9.63
CA VAL A 125 9.68 1.37 9.21
C VAL A 125 10.15 0.04 9.78
N GLN A 126 11.45 -0.25 9.69
CA GLN A 126 12.02 -1.53 10.11
C GLN A 126 11.78 -1.85 11.60
N GLN A 127 11.73 -0.84 12.47
CA GLN A 127 11.47 -1.05 13.91
C GLN A 127 10.09 -1.69 14.20
N PHE A 128 9.12 -1.57 13.29
CA PHE A 128 7.79 -2.16 13.48
C PHE A 128 7.77 -3.67 13.24
N SER A 129 8.70 -4.20 12.41
CA SER A 129 8.71 -5.62 12.02
C SER A 129 7.36 -6.11 11.48
N LEU A 130 6.63 -5.26 10.76
CA LEU A 130 5.33 -5.54 10.16
C LEU A 130 5.46 -5.79 8.65
N PRO A 131 4.55 -6.59 8.06
CA PRO A 131 4.58 -6.88 6.62
C PRO A 131 4.22 -5.65 5.76
N ASP A 132 4.62 -5.67 4.49
CA ASP A 132 4.22 -4.65 3.51
C ASP A 132 2.69 -4.61 3.39
N PRO A 133 2.05 -3.47 3.70
CA PRO A 133 0.60 -3.37 3.72
C PRO A 133 -0.03 -3.36 2.33
N TYR A 134 0.66 -2.93 1.28
CA TYR A 134 0.10 -2.70 -0.05
C TYR A 134 0.29 -3.88 -1.00
N GLU A 135 1.24 -4.77 -0.73
CA GLU A 135 1.50 -5.96 -1.55
C GLU A 135 0.23 -6.77 -1.90
N PRO A 136 -0.69 -7.07 -0.97
CA PRO A 136 -1.88 -7.86 -1.31
C PRO A 136 -2.80 -7.15 -2.31
N LEU A 137 -2.88 -5.81 -2.28
CA LEU A 137 -3.70 -5.05 -3.23
C LEU A 137 -3.03 -4.93 -4.59
N LEU A 138 -1.71 -4.80 -4.64
CA LEU A 138 -1.00 -4.78 -5.92
C LEU A 138 -1.18 -6.12 -6.64
N VAL A 139 -1.04 -7.24 -5.93
CA VAL A 139 -1.31 -8.58 -6.51
C VAL A 139 -2.79 -8.73 -6.91
N LEU A 140 -3.73 -8.17 -6.14
CA LEU A 140 -5.15 -8.17 -6.52
C LEU A 140 -5.36 -7.45 -7.86
N PHE A 141 -4.78 -6.26 -8.02
CA PHE A 141 -4.91 -5.48 -9.24
C PHE A 141 -4.20 -6.14 -10.43
N GLU A 142 -3.04 -6.75 -10.20
CA GLU A 142 -2.29 -7.51 -11.22
C GLU A 142 -3.04 -8.76 -11.72
N HIS A 143 -3.99 -9.26 -10.94
CA HIS A 143 -4.85 -10.39 -11.28
C HIS A 143 -6.22 -9.97 -11.82
N ASP A 144 -6.29 -8.77 -12.43
CA ASP A 144 -7.47 -8.25 -13.12
C ASP A 144 -8.69 -8.17 -12.17
N GLU A 145 -8.49 -7.70 -10.93
CA GLU A 145 -9.58 -7.46 -9.99
C GLU A 145 -9.46 -6.10 -9.31
N ILE A 146 -10.61 -5.49 -9.04
CA ILE A 146 -10.71 -4.26 -8.27
C ILE A 146 -11.70 -4.45 -7.12
N PHE A 147 -11.72 -3.48 -6.21
CA PHE A 147 -12.72 -3.44 -5.16
C PHE A 147 -13.51 -2.14 -5.23
N SER A 148 -14.72 -2.21 -4.71
CA SER A 148 -15.56 -1.05 -4.50
C SER A 148 -15.77 -0.82 -3.01
N THR A 149 -16.19 0.39 -2.65
CA THR A 149 -16.55 0.70 -1.27
C THR A 149 -17.92 1.34 -1.22
N GLU A 150 -18.80 0.83 -0.37
CA GLU A 150 -20.15 1.36 -0.21
C GLU A 150 -20.59 1.26 1.25
N HIS A 151 -21.14 2.34 1.81
CA HIS A 151 -21.75 2.34 3.15
C HIS A 151 -20.91 1.69 4.29
N GLY A 152 -19.58 1.82 4.25
CA GLY A 152 -18.68 1.22 5.25
C GLY A 152 -18.29 -0.24 4.99
N TRP A 153 -18.58 -0.74 3.79
CA TRP A 153 -18.17 -2.03 3.27
C TRP A 153 -17.14 -1.87 2.17
N ILE A 154 -16.30 -2.88 2.02
CA ILE A 154 -15.48 -3.14 0.85
C ILE A 154 -16.06 -4.36 0.16
N ASP A 155 -16.38 -4.27 -1.12
CA ASP A 155 -16.81 -5.40 -1.95
C ASP A 155 -15.71 -5.78 -2.92
N VAL A 156 -15.36 -7.06 -2.95
CA VAL A 156 -14.44 -7.66 -3.92
C VAL A 156 -14.96 -9.04 -4.30
N ALA A 157 -15.04 -9.33 -5.61
CA ALA A 157 -15.53 -10.60 -6.14
C ALA A 157 -16.86 -11.10 -5.49
N GLY A 158 -17.76 -10.19 -5.11
CA GLY A 158 -19.04 -10.50 -4.47
C GLY A 158 -18.96 -10.83 -2.97
N ALA A 159 -17.79 -10.68 -2.35
CA ALA A 159 -17.61 -10.79 -0.90
C ALA A 159 -17.53 -9.40 -0.25
N GLY A 160 -18.36 -9.20 0.78
CA GLY A 160 -18.38 -7.97 1.57
C GLY A 160 -17.49 -8.04 2.82
N PHE A 161 -16.70 -7.00 3.03
CA PHE A 161 -15.84 -6.81 4.19
C PHE A 161 -16.25 -5.54 4.95
N GLN A 162 -16.59 -5.68 6.23
CA GLN A 162 -17.00 -4.54 7.05
C GLN A 162 -15.78 -3.77 7.57
N ILE A 163 -15.72 -2.46 7.31
CA ILE A 163 -14.59 -1.61 7.71
C ILE A 163 -14.60 -1.35 9.24
N GLN A 164 -15.78 -1.32 9.87
CA GLN A 164 -15.89 -0.97 11.29
C GLN A 164 -15.28 -2.02 12.23
N ASN A 165 -15.26 -3.29 11.82
CA ASN A 165 -14.70 -4.40 12.60
C ASN A 165 -13.18 -4.53 12.39
N TRP A 166 -12.50 -3.39 12.21
CA TRP A 166 -11.13 -3.40 11.72
C TRP A 166 -10.16 -4.11 12.66
N ARG A 167 -10.46 -4.11 13.96
CA ARG A 167 -9.64 -4.76 14.99
C ARG A 167 -9.56 -6.27 14.78
N ASP A 168 -10.68 -6.88 14.39
CA ASP A 168 -10.80 -8.32 14.17
C ASP A 168 -9.90 -8.79 13.02
N TYR A 169 -9.60 -7.92 12.05
CA TYR A 169 -8.70 -8.29 10.96
C TYR A 169 -7.28 -8.56 11.46
N ALA A 170 -6.79 -7.87 12.49
CA ALA A 170 -5.44 -8.10 13.02
C ALA A 170 -5.26 -9.51 13.61
N GLU A 171 -6.36 -10.16 14.00
CA GLU A 171 -6.38 -11.50 14.60
C GLU A 171 -6.47 -12.63 13.56
N LYS A 172 -6.68 -12.29 12.27
CA LYS A 172 -6.79 -13.29 11.20
C LYS A 172 -5.45 -13.98 10.93
N LEU A 173 -5.52 -15.22 10.48
CA LEU A 173 -4.34 -15.95 10.00
C LEU A 173 -3.79 -15.31 8.73
N PRO A 174 -2.45 -15.25 8.56
CA PRO A 174 -1.82 -14.70 7.38
C PRO A 174 -2.11 -15.55 6.13
N PHE A 175 -2.31 -14.89 5.00
CA PHE A 175 -2.34 -15.57 3.70
C PHE A 175 -0.92 -15.89 3.23
N VAL A 176 -0.37 -17.00 3.75
CA VAL A 176 1.04 -17.41 3.58
C VAL A 176 1.49 -17.64 2.15
N GLU A 177 0.58 -17.77 1.18
CA GLU A 177 0.95 -17.94 -0.24
C GLU A 177 1.48 -16.65 -0.86
N LEU A 178 1.16 -15.49 -0.28
CA LEU A 178 1.62 -14.19 -0.76
C LEU A 178 3.11 -13.91 -0.44
N ASP A 179 3.63 -14.51 0.64
CA ASP A 179 4.98 -14.24 1.14
C ASP A 179 6.01 -15.33 0.74
N LYS A 180 5.70 -16.15 -0.27
CA LYS A 180 6.56 -17.27 -0.73
C LYS A 180 7.57 -16.88 -1.79
#